data_AF-M1AM56-F1
#
_entry.id   AF-M1AM56-F1
#
_cell.length_a   1.000
_cell.length_b   1.000
_cell.length_c   1.000
_cell.angle_alpha   90.00
_cell.angle_beta   90.00
_cell.angle_gamma   90.00
#
_symmetry.space_group_name_H-M   'P 1'
#
loop_
_entity.id
_entity.type
_entity.pdbx_description
1 polymer ?
#
loop_
_entity_poly.entity_id
_entity_poly.type
_entity_poly.pdbx_seq_one_letter_code
_entity_poly.pdbx_strand_id
1 'polypeptide(L)'
;MEALQVLSVRMIAGVDKDTDEKRTELENLILGEDSEDEPQILETFKDSKEYLTVALLQLRWCAILGYPVSWSPSDSQWARRLSSNLASTNGLL
;
A
#
# COMPACT_ATOMS: atom_id res chain seq x y z
N MET A 1 1.64 8.78 -8.37
CA MET A 1 2.00 7.41 -7.97
C MET A 1 2.32 7.32 -6.49
N GLU A 2 3.32 8.05 -5.97
CA GLU A 2 3.68 8.01 -4.53
C GLU A 2 2.50 8.22 -3.57
N ALA A 3 1.64 9.21 -3.82
CA ALA A 3 0.45 9.46 -2.99
C ALA A 3 -0.48 8.25 -2.89
N LEU A 4 -0.71 7.58 -4.03
CA LEU A 4 -1.57 6.40 -4.12
C LEU A 4 -0.93 5.24 -3.36
N GLN A 5 0.37 4.98 -3.58
CA GLN A 5 1.10 3.93 -2.86
C GLN A 5 1.05 4.15 -1.34
N VAL A 6 1.28 5.38 -0.87
CA VAL A 6 1.23 5.72 0.56
C VAL A 6 -0.15 5.47 1.16
N LEU A 7 -1.22 5.81 0.43
CA LEU A 7 -2.58 5.58 0.88
C LEU A 7 -2.91 4.08 0.91
N SER A 8 -2.59 3.34 -0.15
CA SER A 8 -2.83 1.89 -0.24
C SER A 8 -2.08 1.12 0.86
N VAL A 9 -0.79 1.44 1.09
CA VAL A 9 0.00 0.82 2.18
C VAL A 9 -0.58 1.14 3.56
N ARG A 10 -1.06 2.36 3.79
CA ARG A 10 -1.72 2.74 5.06
C ARG A 10 -3.07 2.05 5.27
N MET A 11 -3.82 1.81 4.19
CA MET A 11 -5.07 1.03 4.25
C MET A 11 -4.80 -0.42 4.66
N ILE A 12 -3.67 -0.99 4.25
CA ILE A 12 -3.25 -2.34 4.63
C ILE A 12 -2.75 -2.37 6.09
N ALA A 13 -1.79 -1.51 6.43
CA ALA A 13 -1.18 -1.48 7.77
C ALA A 13 -2.12 -1.07 8.92
N GLY A 14 -3.31 -0.54 8.62
CA GLY A 14 -4.35 -0.24 9.60
C GLY A 14 -5.20 -1.46 9.99
N VAL A 15 -5.02 -2.60 9.32
CA VAL A 15 -5.87 -3.79 9.42
C VAL A 15 -5.12 -4.86 10.18
N ASP A 16 -5.37 -4.90 11.48
CA ASP A 16 -4.75 -5.80 12.44
C ASP A 16 -3.23 -5.67 12.57
N LYS A 17 -2.71 -6.13 13.71
CA LYS A 17 -1.27 -6.23 13.96
C LYS A 17 -0.70 -7.28 13.01
N ASP A 18 -0.38 -6.87 11.79
CA ASP A 18 0.22 -7.75 10.80
C ASP A 18 1.55 -8.26 11.33
N THR A 19 1.63 -9.59 11.46
CA THR A 19 2.90 -10.28 11.66
C THR A 19 3.74 -10.13 10.39
N ASP A 20 5.07 -10.14 10.53
CA ASP A 20 5.99 -10.05 9.38
C ASP A 20 5.67 -11.10 8.28
N GLU A 21 5.10 -12.24 8.67
CA GLU A 21 4.64 -13.31 7.77
C GLU A 21 3.50 -12.87 6.86
N LYS A 22 2.43 -12.26 7.39
CA LYS A 22 1.31 -11.75 6.58
C LYS A 22 1.78 -10.70 5.58
N ARG A 23 2.66 -9.81 6.05
CA ARG A 23 3.23 -8.78 5.18
C ARG A 23 4.04 -9.39 4.03
N THR A 24 4.80 -10.44 4.31
CA THR A 24 5.56 -11.18 3.28
C THR A 24 4.63 -11.82 2.26
N GLU A 25 3.50 -12.39 2.68
CA GLU A 25 2.49 -12.94 1.76
C GLU A 25 1.91 -11.86 0.85
N LEU A 26 1.57 -10.69 1.39
CA LEU A 26 1.07 -9.56 0.60
C LEU A 26 2.14 -9.00 -0.35
N GLU A 27 3.39 -8.93 0.10
CA GLU A 27 4.55 -8.55 -0.73
C GLU A 27 4.68 -9.47 -1.95
N ASN A 28 4.57 -10.79 -1.73
CA ASN A 28 4.63 -11.77 -2.82
C ASN A 28 3.49 -11.59 -3.81
N LEU A 29 2.27 -11.31 -3.35
CA LEU A 29 1.13 -11.06 -4.25
C LEU A 29 1.30 -9.77 -5.08
N ILE A 30 1.94 -8.74 -4.52
CA ILE A 30 2.17 -7.46 -5.21
C ILE A 30 3.28 -7.59 -6.26
N LEU A 31 4.36 -8.30 -5.93
CA LEU A 31 5.56 -8.42 -6.75
C LEU A 31 5.54 -9.63 -7.69
N GLY A 32 4.62 -10.56 -7.45
CA GLY A 32 4.47 -11.78 -8.24
C GLY A 32 4.07 -11.47 -9.69
N GLU A 33 4.65 -12.24 -10.60
CA GLU A 33 4.40 -12.20 -12.04
C GLU A 33 3.56 -13.39 -12.51
N ASP A 34 3.16 -14.27 -11.60
CA ASP A 34 2.42 -15.49 -11.94
C ASP A 34 0.97 -15.14 -12.31
N SER A 35 0.40 -15.92 -13.24
CA SER A 35 -0.99 -15.76 -13.69
C SER A 35 -2.00 -15.93 -12.56
N GLU A 36 -1.61 -16.65 -11.49
CA GLU A 36 -2.47 -16.99 -10.36
C GLU A 36 -2.49 -15.91 -9.26
N ASP A 37 -1.53 -14.99 -9.26
CA ASP A 37 -1.42 -13.96 -8.22
C ASP A 37 -2.60 -12.95 -8.26
N GLU A 38 -3.08 -12.61 -9.46
CA GLU A 38 -4.20 -11.67 -9.61
C GLU A 38 -5.54 -12.30 -9.15
N PRO A 39 -5.87 -13.53 -9.57
CA PRO A 39 -6.96 -14.31 -8.98
C PRO A 39 -6.89 -14.39 -7.45
N GLN A 40 -5.70 -14.64 -6.88
CA GLN A 40 -5.54 -14.75 -5.44
C GLN A 40 -5.80 -13.42 -4.71
N ILE A 41 -5.40 -12.28 -5.28
CA ILE A 41 -5.76 -10.96 -4.76
C ILE A 41 -7.30 -10.80 -4.76
N LEU A 42 -7.97 -11.22 -5.83
CA LEU A 42 -9.43 -11.12 -5.97
C LEU A 42 -10.20 -12.05 -5.02
N GLU A 43 -9.63 -13.15 -4.54
CA GLU A 43 -10.27 -13.96 -3.49
C GLU A 43 -10.52 -13.15 -2.21
N THR A 44 -9.62 -12.22 -1.88
CA THR A 44 -9.77 -11.30 -0.74
C THR A 44 -11.04 -10.46 -0.82
N PHE A 45 -11.52 -10.17 -2.04
CA PHE A 45 -12.75 -9.43 -2.28
C PHE A 45 -13.98 -10.20 -1.77
N LYS A 46 -13.95 -11.54 -1.89
CA LYS A 46 -15.06 -12.40 -1.48
C LYS A 46 -15.25 -12.45 0.04
N ASP A 47 -14.21 -12.08 0.79
CA ASP A 47 -14.22 -12.02 2.26
C ASP A 47 -14.68 -10.65 2.80
N SER A 48 -15.35 -9.82 1.98
CA SER A 48 -15.74 -8.43 2.33
C SER A 48 -14.54 -7.55 2.73
N LYS A 49 -13.39 -7.78 2.09
CA LYS A 49 -12.17 -6.97 2.21
C LYS A 49 -11.90 -6.25 0.88
N GLU A 50 -12.90 -5.55 0.36
CA GLU A 50 -12.83 -4.85 -0.91
C GLU A 50 -11.73 -3.79 -0.92
N TYR A 51 -11.56 -3.07 0.21
CA TYR A 51 -10.49 -2.07 0.35
C TYR A 51 -9.08 -2.70 0.23
N LEU A 52 -8.88 -3.91 0.77
CA LEU A 52 -7.61 -4.62 0.72
C LEU A 52 -7.32 -5.08 -0.70
N THR A 53 -8.33 -5.63 -1.37
CA THR A 53 -8.25 -6.02 -2.79
C THR A 53 -7.85 -4.83 -3.66
N VAL A 54 -8.52 -3.69 -3.51
CA VAL A 54 -8.22 -2.47 -4.27
C VAL A 54 -6.81 -1.97 -3.96
N ALA A 55 -6.39 -1.96 -2.70
CA ALA A 55 -5.05 -1.55 -2.30
C ALA A 55 -3.96 -2.44 -2.92
N LEU A 56 -4.13 -3.76 -2.90
CA LEU A 56 -3.19 -4.72 -3.47
C LEU A 56 -3.08 -4.57 -4.99
N LEU A 57 -4.20 -4.46 -5.70
CA LEU A 57 -4.20 -4.25 -7.15
C LEU A 57 -3.53 -2.91 -7.54
N GLN A 58 -3.77 -1.85 -6.77
CA GLN A 58 -3.11 -0.56 -6.99
C GLN A 58 -1.60 -0.64 -6.78
N LEU A 59 -1.15 -1.33 -5.73
CA LEU A 59 0.28 -1.50 -5.45
C LEU A 59 0.96 -2.38 -6.51
N ARG A 60 0.29 -3.46 -6.95
CA ARG A 60 0.78 -4.30 -8.05
C ARG A 60 0.90 -3.51 -9.35
N TRP A 61 -0.08 -2.68 -9.69
CA TRP A 61 -0.01 -1.80 -10.86
C TRP A 61 1.17 -0.82 -10.77
N CYS A 62 1.44 -0.26 -9.58
CA CYS A 62 2.62 0.58 -9.36
C CYS A 62 3.92 -0.22 -9.62
N ALA A 63 4.01 -1.45 -9.09
CA ALA A 63 5.18 -2.31 -9.26
C ALA A 63 5.43 -2.67 -10.73
N ILE A 64 4.38 -3.07 -11.47
CA ILE A 64 4.44 -3.36 -12.92
C ILE A 64 4.97 -2.16 -13.71
N LEU A 65 4.58 -0.94 -13.32
CA LEU A 65 5.07 0.30 -13.93
C LEU A 65 6.47 0.72 -13.47
N GLY A 66 7.15 -0.10 -12.66
CA GLY A 66 8.51 0.15 -12.18
C GLY A 66 8.59 1.09 -10.97
N TYR A 67 7.48 1.39 -10.30
CA TYR A 67 7.49 2.15 -9.06
C TYR A 67 7.69 1.19 -7.88
N PRO A 68 8.80 1.31 -7.12
CA PRO A 68 9.05 0.43 -5.99
C PRO A 68 7.96 0.61 -4.92
N VAL A 69 7.44 -0.49 -4.41
CA VAL A 69 6.49 -0.50 -3.30
C VAL A 69 7.27 -0.49 -1.99
N SER A 70 7.02 0.51 -1.15
CA SER A 70 7.62 0.62 0.19
C SER A 70 6.54 0.51 1.25
N TRP A 71 6.79 -0.36 2.22
CA TRP A 71 5.94 -0.52 3.41
C TRP A 71 6.29 0.44 4.55
N SER A 72 7.27 1.32 4.34
CA SER A 72 7.46 2.50 5.18
C SER A 72 6.83 3.70 4.46
N PRO A 73 5.50 3.90 4.54
CA PRO A 73 4.82 4.98 3.82
C PRO A 73 5.32 6.36 4.26
N SER A 74 5.84 6.46 5.49
CA SER A 74 6.42 7.68 6.09
C SER A 74 7.73 8.12 5.43
N ASP A 75 8.46 7.21 4.79
CA ASP A 75 9.74 7.52 4.14
C ASP A 75 9.59 8.07 2.72
N SER A 76 8.40 7.97 2.13
CA SER A 76 8.13 8.54 0.81
C SER A 76 8.30 10.05 0.78
N GLN A 77 8.80 10.59 -0.34
CA GLN A 77 8.95 12.03 -0.53
C GLN A 77 7.61 12.75 -0.44
N TRP A 78 6.54 12.14 -0.99
CA TRP A 78 5.18 12.63 -0.83
C TRP A 78 4.74 12.75 0.63
N ALA A 79 4.93 11.72 1.46
CA ALA A 79 4.53 11.77 2.88
C ALA A 79 5.33 12.83 3.65
N ARG A 80 6.64 12.93 3.41
CA ARG A 80 7.49 13.97 4.03
C ARG A 80 7.03 15.38 3.67
N ARG A 81 6.69 15.63 2.40
CA ARG A 81 6.13 16.91 1.95
C ARG A 81 4.80 17.22 2.64
N LEU A 82 3.91 16.23 2.74
CA LEU A 82 2.63 16.38 3.42
C LEU A 82 2.81 16.74 4.90
N SER A 83 3.69 16.03 5.61
CA SER A 83 4.02 16.31 7.01
C SER A 83 4.62 17.70 7.20
N SER A 84 5.53 18.12 6.32
CA SER A 84 6.12 19.46 6.35
C SER A 84 5.06 20.55 6.20
N ASN A 85 4.14 20.40 5.23
CA ASN A 85 3.07 21.36 5.00
C ASN A 85 2.14 21.47 6.21
N LEU A 86 1.79 20.34 6.83
CA LEU A 86 0.94 20.32 8.03
C LEU A 86 1.62 21.00 9.23
N ALA A 87 2.92 20.77 9.42
CA ALA A 87 3.70 21.43 10.46
C ALA A 87 3.77 22.95 10.23
N SER A 88 3.95 23.39 8.99
CA SER A 88 3.93 24.82 8.63
C SER A 88 2.58 25.48 8.92
N THR A 89 1.45 24.79 8.68
CA THR A 89 0.12 25.33 8.99
C THR A 89 -0.16 25.36 10.49
N ASN A 90 0.36 24.40 11.27
CA ASN A 90 0.16 24.35 12.72
C ASN A 90 1.02 25.35 13.49
N GLY A 91 2.13 25.82 12.92
CA GLY A 91 2.97 26.87 13.51
C GLY A 91 2.52 28.31 13.22
N LEU A 92 1.42 28.49 12.47
CA LEU A 92 0.82 29.79 12.13
C LEU A 92 -0.41 30.13 12.99
N LEU A 93 -0.76 29.26 13.95
CA LEU A 93 -1.79 29.46 14.99
C LEU A 93 -1.13 29.64 16.35
#